data_AF-A0A2J0PWN3-F1
#
_entry.id   AF-A0A2J0PWN3-F1
#
_cell.length_a   1.000
_cell.length_b   1.000
_cell.length_c   1.000
_cell.angle_alpha   90.00
_cell.angle_beta   90.00
_cell.angle_gamma   90.00
#
_symmetry.space_group_name_H-M   'P 1'
#
loop_
_entity.id
_entity.type
_entity.pdbx_description
1 polymer ?
#
loop_
_entity_poly.entity_id
_entity_poly.type
_entity_poly.pdbx_seq_one_letter_code
_entity_poly.pdbx_strand_id
1 'polypeptide(L)'
;MKKNDCLCRRYTAKEWGNDETTIEVFIGYKLLREPSSSEPGQFTMVELRRTVTDGKAENWSETKLEGPFEANGPDTIPMSYKDKESQYVSQFLSQGYTFLDEVLVNAETQTVLEGGNVSAGQTASLGSLNWLLSPPSELPPGDINLFKGFVAGVFAKGAGLIGFEVARSEGSNDLLPSVLMRTDSGYELGVSTGLGENTIHPATLEGAGELRPEHGHKPLLMLVYLQQRFADDFSNVEKPLVAFCDEQGDTFDYERFDSLKPLIERFGFSYDEVRADAERLGLVSELIRLAEIDAEQEDHFF
;
A
#
# COMPACT_ATOMS: atom_id res chain seq x y z
N MET A 1 -11.04 5.67 22.03
CA MET A 1 -10.04 4.94 22.83
C MET A 1 -9.98 5.52 24.22
N LYS A 2 -9.84 4.66 25.23
CA LYS A 2 -9.59 5.00 26.64
C LYS A 2 -8.18 4.55 27.03
N LYS A 3 -7.70 4.99 28.19
CA LYS A 3 -6.44 4.50 28.74
C LYS A 3 -6.37 2.95 28.73
N ASN A 4 -5.23 2.40 28.33
CA ASN A 4 -4.96 0.96 28.11
C ASN A 4 -5.64 0.33 26.88
N ASP A 5 -6.46 1.07 26.13
CA ASP A 5 -6.90 0.60 24.82
C ASP A 5 -5.74 0.69 23.82
N CYS A 6 -5.67 -0.33 22.99
CA CYS A 6 -4.70 -0.51 21.93
C CYS A 6 -5.48 -0.66 20.62
N LEU A 7 -5.33 0.30 19.71
CA LEU A 7 -5.81 0.13 18.35
C LEU A 7 -4.73 -0.64 17.60
N CYS A 8 -5.06 -1.86 17.16
CA CYS A 8 -4.09 -2.80 16.63
C CYS A 8 -4.58 -3.44 15.34
N ARG A 9 -3.64 -3.83 14.50
CA ARG A 9 -3.84 -4.73 13.37
C ARG A 9 -3.48 -6.14 13.81
N ARG A 10 -4.38 -7.09 13.59
CA ARG A 10 -4.24 -8.49 13.97
C ARG A 10 -3.73 -9.31 12.80
N TYR A 11 -2.76 -10.15 13.09
CA TYR A 11 -2.14 -11.09 12.17
C TYR A 11 -2.13 -12.49 12.77
N THR A 12 -2.12 -13.50 11.93
CA THR A 12 -2.11 -14.90 12.35
C THR A 12 -1.13 -15.74 11.55
N ALA A 13 -0.46 -16.69 12.20
CA ALA A 13 0.35 -17.70 11.56
C ALA A 13 0.12 -19.06 12.21
N LYS A 14 0.24 -20.15 11.45
CA LYS A 14 0.29 -21.49 12.03
C LYS A 14 1.65 -21.75 12.66
N GLU A 15 1.66 -22.40 13.81
CA GLU A 15 2.91 -22.83 14.42
C GLU A 15 3.56 -23.95 13.58
N TRP A 16 4.86 -23.84 13.33
CA TRP A 16 5.55 -24.79 12.48
C TRP A 16 5.58 -26.18 13.13
N GLY A 17 4.92 -27.14 12.48
CA GLY A 17 4.85 -28.53 12.95
C GLY A 17 3.64 -28.82 13.83
N ASN A 18 2.76 -27.84 14.07
CA ASN A 18 1.52 -28.04 14.81
C ASN A 18 0.35 -27.27 14.16
N ASP A 19 -0.44 -27.97 13.35
CA ASP A 19 -1.59 -27.40 12.63
C ASP A 19 -2.76 -26.95 13.54
N GLU A 20 -2.77 -27.39 14.81
CA GLU A 20 -3.79 -27.08 15.81
C GLU A 20 -3.44 -25.83 16.65
N THR A 21 -2.22 -25.32 16.50
CA THR A 21 -1.74 -24.13 17.20
C THR A 21 -1.57 -22.96 16.24
N THR A 22 -2.20 -21.86 16.59
CA THR A 22 -2.20 -20.61 15.84
C THR A 22 -1.57 -19.52 16.69
N ILE A 23 -0.60 -18.80 16.14
CA ILE A 23 0.04 -17.66 16.78
C ILE A 23 -0.67 -16.41 16.28
N GLU A 24 -1.28 -15.65 17.17
CA GLU A 24 -1.82 -14.34 16.84
C GLU A 24 -0.88 -13.24 17.34
N VAL A 25 -0.59 -12.30 16.44
CA VAL A 25 0.24 -11.13 16.70
C VAL A 25 -0.57 -9.89 16.39
N PHE A 26 -0.47 -8.89 17.24
CA PHE A 26 -1.20 -7.64 17.16
C PHE A 26 -0.18 -6.54 17.28
N ILE A 27 -0.19 -5.64 16.33
CA ILE A 27 0.69 -4.48 16.37
C ILE A 27 -0.14 -3.22 16.25
N GLY A 28 0.20 -2.22 17.04
CA GLY A 28 -0.40 -0.90 16.93
C GLY A 28 -0.10 -0.05 18.15
N TYR A 29 -1.05 0.80 18.53
CA TYR A 29 -0.78 1.91 19.44
C TYR A 29 -1.61 1.81 20.71
N LYS A 30 -0.91 1.74 21.85
CA LYS A 30 -1.47 1.75 23.19
C LYS A 30 -1.56 3.18 23.73
N LEU A 31 -2.75 3.56 24.19
CA LEU A 31 -3.00 4.86 24.84
C LEU A 31 -2.56 4.82 26.31
N LEU A 32 -1.49 5.56 26.63
CA LEU A 32 -0.96 5.69 28.00
C LEU A 32 -1.65 6.80 28.79
N ARG A 33 -1.98 7.91 28.12
CA ARG A 33 -2.68 9.07 28.68
C ARG A 33 -3.68 9.61 27.67
N GLU A 34 -4.93 9.79 28.09
CA GLU A 34 -5.97 10.39 27.25
C GLU A 34 -5.64 11.85 26.91
N PRO A 35 -5.92 12.31 25.68
CA PRO A 35 -5.81 13.72 25.32
C PRO A 35 -6.79 14.57 26.14
N SER A 36 -6.39 15.78 26.46
CA SER A 36 -7.22 16.78 27.14
C SER A 36 -7.31 18.06 26.30
N SER A 37 -8.11 19.03 26.75
CA SER A 37 -8.18 20.34 26.08
C SER A 37 -6.89 21.15 26.16
N SER A 38 -5.94 20.78 27.03
CA SER A 38 -4.69 21.51 27.27
C SER A 38 -3.42 20.71 26.97
N GLU A 39 -3.50 19.38 26.88
CA GLU A 39 -2.35 18.50 26.64
C GLU A 39 -2.71 17.39 25.66
N PRO A 40 -1.82 17.07 24.69
CA PRO A 40 -2.04 15.94 23.80
C PRO A 40 -2.01 14.61 24.56
N GLY A 41 -2.64 13.61 23.97
CA GLY A 41 -2.58 12.24 24.45
C GLY A 41 -1.17 11.66 24.33
N GLN A 42 -0.88 10.64 25.12
CA GLN A 42 0.42 9.96 25.07
C GLN A 42 0.22 8.51 24.62
N PHE A 43 0.92 8.12 23.57
CA PHE A 43 0.83 6.81 22.95
C PHE A 43 2.17 6.10 22.98
N THR A 44 2.15 4.77 22.87
CA THR A 44 3.32 3.94 22.64
C THR A 44 2.96 2.82 21.67
N MET A 45 3.88 2.46 20.79
CA MET A 45 3.69 1.32 19.90
C MET A 45 4.01 0.03 20.64
N VAL A 46 3.13 -0.96 20.49
CA VAL A 46 3.24 -2.26 21.17
C VAL A 46 3.00 -3.39 20.18
N GLU A 47 3.67 -4.51 20.45
CA GLU A 47 3.31 -5.81 19.93
C GLU A 47 2.62 -6.59 21.06
N LEU A 48 1.41 -7.08 20.82
CA LEU A 48 0.75 -8.06 21.67
C LEU A 48 0.78 -9.40 20.94
N ARG A 49 1.18 -10.45 21.65
CA ARG A 49 1.25 -11.80 21.09
C ARG A 49 0.51 -12.78 21.98
N ARG A 50 -0.21 -13.71 21.37
CA ARG A 50 -0.82 -14.84 22.07
C ARG A 50 -0.80 -16.10 21.22
N THR A 51 -0.83 -17.23 21.90
CA THR A 51 -0.99 -18.54 21.27
C THR A 51 -2.44 -19.00 21.44
N VAL A 52 -3.01 -19.56 20.39
CA VAL A 52 -4.35 -20.15 20.38
C VAL A 52 -4.21 -21.62 20.03
N THR A 53 -4.51 -22.49 20.98
CA THR A 53 -4.45 -23.95 20.80
C THR A 53 -5.86 -24.51 21.00
N ASP A 54 -6.35 -25.29 20.03
CA ASP A 54 -7.72 -25.84 20.03
C ASP A 54 -8.82 -24.78 20.28
N GLY A 55 -8.64 -23.58 19.72
CA GLY A 55 -9.56 -22.46 19.89
C GLY A 55 -9.53 -21.80 21.28
N LYS A 56 -8.63 -22.23 22.17
CA LYS A 56 -8.40 -21.58 23.47
C LYS A 56 -7.19 -20.67 23.39
N ALA A 57 -7.44 -19.38 23.59
CA ALA A 57 -6.41 -18.36 23.67
C ALA A 57 -5.69 -18.41 25.03
N GLU A 58 -4.36 -18.43 24.98
CA GLU A 58 -3.51 -18.22 26.15
C GLU A 58 -3.43 -16.73 26.53
N ASN A 59 -2.79 -16.45 27.66
CA ASN A 59 -2.51 -15.08 28.09
C ASN A 59 -1.62 -14.36 27.08
N TRP A 60 -1.80 -13.05 26.99
CA TRP A 60 -1.04 -12.22 26.08
C TRP A 60 0.33 -11.86 26.67
N SER A 61 1.34 -11.82 25.82
CA SER A 61 2.59 -11.11 26.08
C SER A 61 2.56 -9.75 25.39
N GLU A 62 2.90 -8.69 26.12
CA GLU A 62 3.07 -7.34 25.58
C GLU A 62 4.56 -7.01 25.47
N THR A 63 4.99 -6.61 24.28
CA THR A 63 6.32 -6.08 24.00
C THR A 63 6.18 -4.61 23.61
N LYS A 64 6.85 -3.72 24.33
CA LYS A 64 6.91 -2.30 23.96
C LYS A 64 7.93 -2.12 22.83
N LEU A 65 7.48 -1.63 21.69
CA LEU A 65 8.32 -1.42 20.51
C LEU A 65 8.87 0.01 20.47
N GLU A 66 8.01 1.02 20.49
CA GLU A 66 8.39 2.42 20.24
C GLU A 66 7.67 3.43 21.14
N GLY A 67 8.29 4.58 21.39
CA GLY A 67 7.74 5.68 22.18
C GLY A 67 8.16 5.71 23.66
N PRO A 68 7.53 6.55 24.51
CA PRO A 68 6.25 7.22 24.26
C PRO A 68 6.34 8.44 23.32
N PHE A 69 5.22 8.82 22.73
CA PHE A 69 5.08 10.01 21.88
C PHE A 69 3.70 10.66 22.04
N GLU A 70 3.57 11.89 21.57
CA GLU A 70 2.34 12.68 21.69
C GLU A 70 1.48 12.60 20.43
N ALA A 71 0.17 12.42 20.62
CA ALA A 71 -0.84 12.49 19.56
C ALA A 71 -2.22 12.80 20.16
N ASN A 72 -3.14 13.36 19.39
CA ASN A 72 -4.52 13.63 19.83
C ASN A 72 -5.50 12.50 19.49
N GLY A 73 -5.04 11.47 18.79
CA GLY A 73 -5.81 10.32 18.32
C GLY A 73 -5.07 9.56 17.21
N PRO A 74 -5.60 8.40 16.76
CA PRO A 74 -4.98 7.55 15.75
C PRO A 74 -4.60 8.28 14.44
N ASP A 75 -5.46 9.19 13.99
CA ASP A 75 -5.25 9.93 12.76
C ASP A 75 -4.08 10.91 12.85
N THR A 76 -3.75 11.36 14.06
CA THR A 76 -2.71 12.34 14.36
C THR A 76 -1.39 11.71 14.81
N ILE A 77 -1.27 10.39 14.77
CA ILE A 77 -0.01 9.70 15.08
C ILE A 77 1.07 10.16 14.10
N PRO A 78 2.26 10.58 14.58
CA PRO A 78 3.32 11.08 13.69
C PRO A 78 3.74 10.03 12.66
N MET A 79 4.05 10.51 11.44
CA MET A 79 4.35 9.62 10.32
C MET A 79 5.53 8.69 10.58
N SER A 80 6.55 9.15 11.31
CA SER A 80 7.69 8.31 11.69
C SER A 80 7.30 7.06 12.49
N TYR A 81 6.22 7.10 13.28
CA TYR A 81 5.73 5.92 14.00
C TYR A 81 4.85 5.05 13.10
N LYS A 82 4.07 5.63 12.18
CA LYS A 82 3.31 4.89 11.16
C LYS A 82 4.21 4.14 10.19
N ASP A 83 5.33 4.74 9.82
CA ASP A 83 6.33 4.09 8.97
C ASP A 83 6.97 2.91 9.72
N LYS A 84 7.33 3.08 11.00
CA LYS A 84 7.85 1.99 11.84
C LYS A 84 6.85 0.85 12.01
N GLU A 85 5.58 1.15 12.30
CA GLU A 85 4.51 0.15 12.35
C GLU A 85 4.45 -0.65 11.03
N SER A 86 4.51 0.04 9.90
CA SER A 86 4.49 -0.58 8.57
C SER A 86 5.71 -1.48 8.31
N GLN A 87 6.88 -1.15 8.88
CA GLN A 87 8.08 -1.99 8.84
C GLN A 87 7.90 -3.28 9.63
N TYR A 88 7.38 -3.22 10.85
CA TYR A 88 7.08 -4.40 11.64
C TYR A 88 6.00 -5.27 10.98
N VAL A 89 4.97 -4.66 10.40
CA VAL A 89 3.97 -5.37 9.59
C VAL A 89 4.62 -6.12 8.44
N SER A 90 5.52 -5.47 7.69
CA SER A 90 6.25 -6.12 6.58
C SER A 90 7.09 -7.31 7.08
N GLN A 91 7.71 -7.20 8.25
CA GLN A 91 8.42 -8.32 8.87
C GLN A 91 7.49 -9.50 9.18
N PHE A 92 6.32 -9.27 9.76
CA PHE A 92 5.34 -10.34 10.02
C PHE A 92 4.89 -11.01 8.71
N LEU A 93 4.54 -10.23 7.69
CA LEU A 93 4.13 -10.76 6.39
C LEU A 93 5.23 -11.63 5.77
N SER A 94 6.49 -11.19 5.83
CA SER A 94 7.65 -11.96 5.34
C SER A 94 7.89 -13.27 6.12
N GLN A 95 7.44 -13.33 7.37
CA GLN A 95 7.50 -14.52 8.22
C GLN A 95 6.31 -15.47 8.02
N GLY A 96 5.40 -15.16 7.08
CA GLY A 96 4.25 -15.99 6.74
C GLY A 96 3.00 -15.71 7.59
N TYR A 97 2.97 -14.60 8.33
CA TYR A 97 1.75 -14.17 8.99
C TYR A 97 0.76 -13.60 7.97
N THR A 98 -0.53 -13.84 8.21
CA THR A 98 -1.64 -13.34 7.39
C THR A 98 -2.40 -12.27 8.16
N PHE A 99 -2.69 -11.14 7.52
CA PHE A 99 -3.54 -10.10 8.10
C PHE A 99 -4.98 -10.62 8.28
N LEU A 100 -5.60 -10.31 9.42
CA LEU A 100 -6.98 -10.64 9.70
C LEU A 100 -7.87 -9.40 9.65
N ASP A 101 -7.63 -8.44 10.55
CA ASP A 101 -8.49 -7.28 10.75
C ASP A 101 -7.81 -6.20 11.62
N GLU A 102 -8.41 -5.01 11.64
CA GLU A 102 -8.11 -3.98 12.63
C GLU A 102 -9.07 -4.11 13.82
N VAL A 103 -8.52 -4.08 15.02
CA VAL A 103 -9.22 -4.39 16.27
C VAL A 103 -8.85 -3.40 17.36
N LEU A 104 -9.83 -3.08 18.21
CA LEU A 104 -9.57 -2.38 19.46
C LEU A 104 -9.39 -3.40 20.58
N VAL A 105 -8.20 -3.47 21.16
CA VAL A 105 -7.87 -4.38 22.26
C VAL A 105 -7.74 -3.59 23.54
N ASN A 106 -8.31 -4.08 24.64
CA ASN A 106 -7.96 -3.57 25.96
C ASN A 106 -6.81 -4.41 26.53
N ALA A 107 -5.62 -3.79 26.69
CA ALA A 107 -4.43 -4.50 27.16
C ALA A 107 -4.53 -4.95 28.63
N GLU A 108 -5.40 -4.32 29.43
CA GLU A 108 -5.58 -4.67 30.84
C GLU A 108 -6.53 -5.84 31.02
N THR A 109 -7.66 -5.85 30.32
CA THR A 109 -8.62 -6.96 30.37
C THR A 109 -8.31 -8.08 29.38
N GLN A 110 -7.31 -7.90 28.51
CA GLN A 110 -6.86 -8.88 27.52
C GLN A 110 -7.98 -9.33 26.56
N THR A 111 -8.88 -8.39 26.24
CA THR A 111 -10.08 -8.64 25.43
C THR A 111 -10.09 -7.73 24.21
N VAL A 112 -10.51 -8.28 23.08
CA VAL A 112 -10.91 -7.51 21.91
C VAL A 112 -12.27 -6.86 22.22
N LEU A 113 -12.32 -5.53 22.26
CA LEU A 113 -13.50 -4.74 22.62
C LEU A 113 -14.42 -4.48 21.42
N GLU A 114 -13.83 -4.20 20.26
CA GLU A 114 -14.53 -4.04 18.98
C GLU A 114 -13.68 -4.76 17.92
N GLY A 115 -14.27 -5.79 17.30
CA GLY A 115 -13.77 -6.37 16.05
C GLY A 115 -14.54 -5.73 14.92
N GLY A 116 -13.84 -5.09 13.98
CA GLY A 116 -14.47 -4.47 12.83
C GLY A 116 -15.43 -5.43 12.14
N ASN A 117 -16.63 -4.93 11.80
CA ASN A 117 -17.51 -5.57 10.83
C ASN A 117 -16.78 -5.62 9.48
N VAL A 118 -16.00 -6.67 9.26
CA VAL A 118 -15.79 -7.26 7.93
C VAL A 118 -15.83 -8.76 8.15
N SER A 119 -16.94 -9.34 7.69
CA SER A 119 -17.17 -10.75 7.37
C SER A 119 -16.05 -11.72 7.76
N ALA A 120 -16.35 -12.64 8.69
CA ALA A 120 -15.68 -13.92 8.75
C ALA A 120 -15.76 -14.58 7.36
N GLY A 121 -14.66 -14.53 6.61
CA GLY A 121 -14.63 -14.90 5.21
C GLY A 121 -13.24 -15.36 4.82
N GLN A 122 -12.98 -16.63 5.10
CA GLN A 122 -12.12 -17.52 4.32
C GLN A 122 -10.61 -17.22 4.29
N THR A 123 -9.85 -18.27 4.56
CA THR A 123 -8.49 -18.54 4.05
C THR A 123 -8.11 -17.68 2.84
N ALA A 124 -7.00 -16.93 3.00
CA ALA A 124 -6.35 -16.07 2.02
C ALA A 124 -6.46 -16.55 0.57
N SER A 125 -7.53 -16.14 -0.10
CA SER A 125 -7.43 -15.72 -1.49
C SER A 125 -6.75 -14.36 -1.42
N LEU A 126 -5.48 -14.32 -1.76
CA LEU A 126 -4.78 -13.10 -2.13
C LEU A 126 -5.67 -12.38 -3.17
N GLY A 127 -6.47 -11.40 -2.73
CA GLY A 127 -7.52 -10.76 -3.55
C GLY A 127 -6.95 -10.05 -4.78
N SER A 128 -7.81 -9.55 -5.67
CA SER A 128 -7.37 -8.87 -6.88
C SER A 128 -7.87 -7.42 -6.94
N LEU A 129 -7.13 -6.59 -7.66
CA LEU A 129 -7.50 -5.19 -7.89
C LEU A 129 -7.65 -4.99 -9.39
N ASN A 130 -8.89 -4.80 -9.82
CA ASN A 130 -9.21 -4.45 -11.18
C ASN A 130 -8.93 -2.97 -11.40
N TRP A 131 -8.47 -2.63 -12.59
CA TRP A 131 -8.23 -1.27 -13.00
C TRP A 131 -8.90 -0.99 -14.34
N LEU A 132 -9.36 0.24 -14.51
CA LEU A 132 -9.97 0.74 -15.72
C LEU A 132 -9.35 2.09 -16.08
N LEU A 133 -8.69 2.16 -17.23
CA LEU A 133 -8.15 3.39 -17.79
C LEU A 133 -9.20 3.98 -18.73
N SER A 134 -9.68 5.18 -18.42
CA SER A 134 -10.73 5.89 -19.15
C SER A 134 -10.25 7.30 -19.53
N PRO A 135 -9.75 7.50 -20.76
CA PRO A 135 -9.37 8.82 -21.25
C PRO A 135 -10.57 9.78 -21.27
N PRO A 136 -10.37 11.09 -21.01
CA PRO A 136 -11.48 12.05 -21.04
C PRO A 136 -12.11 12.14 -22.43
N SER A 137 -13.45 12.18 -22.47
CA SER A 137 -14.23 12.31 -23.71
C SER A 137 -14.07 13.67 -24.41
N GLU A 138 -13.60 14.69 -23.69
CA GLU A 138 -13.43 16.07 -24.18
C GLU A 138 -11.96 16.44 -24.45
N LEU A 139 -11.10 15.47 -24.74
CA LEU A 139 -9.77 15.79 -25.26
C LEU A 139 -9.94 16.60 -26.58
N PRO A 140 -9.29 17.77 -26.73
CA PRO A 140 -9.46 18.62 -27.91
C PRO A 140 -9.27 17.83 -29.22
N PRO A 141 -10.07 18.08 -30.28
CA PRO A 141 -9.94 17.37 -31.55
C PRO A 141 -8.55 17.62 -32.15
N GLY A 142 -7.66 16.63 -32.03
CA GLY A 142 -6.24 16.74 -32.40
C GLY A 142 -5.26 16.13 -31.40
N ASP A 143 -5.69 15.86 -30.16
CA ASP A 143 -4.79 15.54 -29.03
C ASP A 143 -4.57 14.05 -28.73
N ILE A 144 -5.20 13.11 -29.46
CA ILE A 144 -4.99 11.68 -29.20
C ILE A 144 -3.52 11.27 -29.38
N ASN A 145 -2.80 11.90 -30.30
CA ASN A 145 -1.37 11.66 -30.50
C ASN A 145 -0.52 12.28 -29.39
N LEU A 146 -0.92 13.44 -28.85
CA LEU A 146 -0.30 13.99 -27.66
C LEU A 146 -0.50 13.05 -26.48
N PHE A 147 -1.71 12.53 -26.29
CA PHE A 147 -2.03 11.62 -25.20
C PHE A 147 -1.31 10.27 -25.34
N LYS A 148 -1.17 9.74 -26.56
CA LYS A 148 -0.27 8.59 -26.85
C LYS A 148 1.17 8.87 -26.45
N GLY A 149 1.69 10.04 -26.82
CA GLY A 149 3.03 10.48 -26.47
C GLY A 149 3.21 10.64 -24.96
N PHE A 150 2.21 11.18 -24.26
CA PHE A 150 2.17 11.29 -22.81
C PHE A 150 2.22 9.91 -22.15
N VAL A 151 1.32 8.98 -22.49
CA VAL A 151 1.30 7.62 -21.94
C VAL A 151 2.64 6.93 -22.19
N ALA A 152 3.13 6.94 -23.44
CA ALA A 152 4.42 6.36 -23.78
C ALA A 152 5.58 6.96 -22.98
N GLY A 153 5.59 8.29 -22.80
CA GLY A 153 6.61 9.02 -22.06
C GLY A 153 6.59 8.73 -20.56
N VAL A 154 5.40 8.64 -19.96
CA VAL A 154 5.23 8.28 -18.54
C VAL A 154 5.75 6.87 -18.27
N PHE A 155 5.37 5.90 -19.10
CA PHE A 155 5.84 4.51 -18.94
C PHE A 155 7.34 4.38 -19.20
N ALA A 156 7.88 5.06 -20.22
CA ALA A 156 9.32 5.07 -20.47
C ALA A 156 10.12 5.70 -19.32
N LYS A 157 9.61 6.78 -18.71
CA LYS A 157 10.23 7.40 -17.54
C LYS A 157 10.15 6.47 -16.32
N GLY A 158 8.99 5.89 -16.05
CA GLY A 158 8.79 4.95 -14.95
C GLY A 158 9.70 3.72 -15.06
N ALA A 159 9.90 3.21 -16.28
CA ALA A 159 10.80 2.08 -16.55
C ALA A 159 12.22 2.35 -16.07
N GLY A 160 12.72 3.56 -16.33
CA GLY A 160 14.04 4.00 -15.87
C GLY A 160 14.14 4.28 -14.36
N LEU A 161 13.02 4.47 -13.67
CA LEU A 161 12.98 4.81 -12.24
C LEU A 161 12.82 3.58 -11.34
N ILE A 162 11.91 2.68 -11.67
CA ILE A 162 11.56 1.52 -10.81
C ILE A 162 11.86 0.16 -11.47
N GLY A 163 12.44 0.16 -12.67
CA GLY A 163 13.00 -1.02 -13.33
C GLY A 163 11.94 -1.99 -13.87
N PHE A 164 11.57 -1.81 -15.14
CA PHE A 164 10.79 -2.74 -15.95
C PHE A 164 11.07 -2.50 -17.44
N GLU A 165 10.61 -3.38 -18.33
CA GLU A 165 10.85 -3.28 -19.77
C GLU A 165 9.67 -2.60 -20.50
N VAL A 166 9.99 -1.75 -21.47
CA VAL A 166 9.05 -1.18 -22.47
C VAL A 166 9.49 -1.66 -23.84
N ALA A 167 8.62 -2.35 -24.58
CA ALA A 167 8.98 -2.97 -25.86
C ALA A 167 8.20 -2.36 -27.03
N ARG A 168 8.92 -2.13 -28.14
CA ARG A 168 8.37 -1.70 -29.42
C ARG A 168 8.51 -2.83 -30.43
N SER A 169 7.49 -3.01 -31.27
CA SER A 169 7.58 -3.90 -32.41
C SER A 169 8.65 -3.40 -33.39
N GLU A 170 9.50 -4.30 -33.88
CA GLU A 170 10.56 -3.95 -34.83
C GLU A 170 9.99 -3.25 -36.07
N GLY A 171 10.57 -2.09 -36.40
CA GLY A 171 10.15 -1.29 -37.56
C GLY A 171 8.84 -0.51 -37.39
N SER A 172 8.20 -0.53 -36.21
CA SER A 172 7.00 0.28 -35.96
C SER A 172 7.35 1.77 -35.76
N ASN A 173 6.59 2.63 -36.44
CA ASN A 173 6.59 4.09 -36.24
C ASN A 173 5.42 4.53 -35.33
N ASP A 174 4.76 3.60 -34.66
CA ASP A 174 3.65 3.91 -33.78
C ASP A 174 4.12 4.74 -32.59
N LEU A 175 3.32 5.73 -32.18
CA LEU A 175 3.65 6.57 -31.03
C LEU A 175 3.68 5.75 -29.73
N LEU A 176 2.80 4.75 -29.62
CA LEU A 176 2.76 3.83 -28.49
C LEU A 176 3.65 2.59 -28.72
N PRO A 177 4.39 2.17 -27.69
CA PRO A 177 4.99 0.83 -27.64
C PRO A 177 3.92 -0.27 -27.74
N SER A 178 4.31 -1.46 -28.22
CA SER A 178 3.42 -2.63 -28.22
C SER A 178 3.27 -3.23 -26.82
N VAL A 179 4.25 -2.99 -25.94
CA VAL A 179 4.20 -3.33 -24.51
C VAL A 179 4.64 -2.11 -23.72
N LEU A 180 3.75 -1.60 -22.87
CA LEU A 180 3.99 -0.44 -22.02
C LEU A 180 4.72 -0.80 -20.73
N MET A 181 4.58 -2.03 -20.26
CA MET A 181 5.23 -2.51 -19.06
C MET A 181 5.36 -4.02 -19.11
N ARG A 182 6.57 -4.54 -18.94
CA ARG A 182 6.83 -5.94 -18.63
C ARG A 182 7.73 -6.02 -17.40
N THR A 183 7.27 -6.73 -16.39
CA THR A 183 7.98 -6.89 -15.11
C THR A 183 8.62 -8.26 -15.01
N ASP A 184 9.61 -8.40 -14.13
CA ASP A 184 10.27 -9.67 -13.85
C ASP A 184 9.33 -10.70 -13.16
N SER A 185 8.24 -10.23 -12.55
CA SER A 185 7.16 -11.06 -11.99
C SER A 185 6.23 -11.65 -13.06
N GLY A 186 6.39 -11.27 -14.33
CA GLY A 186 5.60 -11.78 -15.44
C GLY A 186 4.34 -10.98 -15.75
N TYR A 187 4.10 -9.84 -15.07
CA TYR A 187 3.04 -8.91 -15.47
C TYR A 187 3.40 -8.19 -16.76
N GLU A 188 2.47 -8.15 -17.71
CA GLU A 188 2.58 -7.44 -18.98
C GLU A 188 1.36 -6.54 -19.20
N LEU A 189 1.60 -5.26 -19.49
CA LEU A 189 0.60 -4.31 -19.98
C LEU A 189 0.81 -4.09 -21.48
N GLY A 190 -0.05 -4.71 -22.28
CA GLY A 190 0.03 -4.69 -23.74
C GLY A 190 -0.75 -3.54 -24.37
N VAL A 191 -0.37 -3.16 -25.59
CA VAL A 191 -1.15 -2.26 -26.45
C VAL A 191 -1.66 -3.06 -27.65
N SER A 192 -2.97 -3.27 -27.71
CA SER A 192 -3.58 -4.17 -28.71
C SER A 192 -4.98 -3.73 -29.09
N THR A 193 -5.36 -3.99 -30.35
CA THR A 193 -6.76 -3.86 -30.80
C THR A 193 -7.62 -5.07 -30.42
N GLY A 194 -7.00 -6.13 -29.90
CA GLY A 194 -7.69 -7.33 -29.42
C GLY A 194 -8.18 -7.20 -27.98
N LEU A 195 -9.15 -8.04 -27.60
CA LEU A 195 -9.58 -8.19 -26.23
C LEU A 195 -8.58 -9.10 -25.50
N GLY A 196 -7.75 -8.51 -24.63
CA GLY A 196 -6.81 -9.24 -23.79
C GLY A 196 -6.81 -8.70 -22.36
N GLU A 197 -6.43 -9.54 -21.40
CA GLU A 197 -6.20 -9.09 -20.03
C GLU A 197 -5.03 -8.12 -19.98
N ASN A 198 -5.14 -7.07 -19.16
CA ASN A 198 -4.13 -6.04 -19.01
C ASN A 198 -3.71 -5.41 -20.35
N THR A 199 -4.70 -4.89 -21.08
CA THR A 199 -4.47 -4.26 -22.39
C THR A 199 -5.07 -2.86 -22.48
N ILE A 200 -4.40 -2.01 -23.25
CA ILE A 200 -4.89 -0.70 -23.65
C ILE A 200 -5.10 -0.69 -25.17
N HIS A 201 -6.24 -0.16 -25.60
CA HIS A 201 -6.60 -0.05 -27.00
C HIS A 201 -5.82 1.11 -27.67
N PRO A 202 -5.07 0.89 -28.76
CA PRO A 202 -4.16 1.88 -29.32
C PRO A 202 -4.85 3.12 -29.92
N ALA A 203 -6.14 3.04 -30.26
CA ALA A 203 -6.86 4.16 -30.87
C ALA A 203 -7.65 4.98 -29.86
N THR A 204 -8.30 4.32 -28.90
CA THR A 204 -9.15 4.98 -27.89
C THR A 204 -8.37 5.28 -26.62
N LEU A 205 -7.29 4.55 -26.35
CA LEU A 205 -6.51 4.56 -25.11
C LEU A 205 -7.27 4.08 -23.88
N GLU A 206 -8.49 3.59 -24.07
CA GLU A 206 -9.22 2.84 -23.05
C GLU A 206 -8.52 1.51 -22.80
N GLY A 207 -8.49 1.08 -21.54
CA GLY A 207 -7.89 -0.19 -21.17
C GLY A 207 -8.42 -0.71 -19.87
N ALA A 208 -8.27 -2.00 -19.64
CA ALA A 208 -8.66 -2.63 -18.40
C ALA A 208 -7.75 -3.81 -18.09
N GLY A 209 -7.72 -4.19 -16.82
CA GLY A 209 -6.99 -5.35 -16.38
C GLY A 209 -7.13 -5.62 -14.90
N GLU A 210 -6.29 -6.51 -14.42
CA GLU A 210 -6.32 -7.04 -13.07
C GLU A 210 -4.90 -7.12 -12.52
N LEU A 211 -4.74 -6.61 -11.29
CA LEU A 211 -3.54 -6.76 -10.49
C LEU A 211 -3.80 -7.83 -9.44
N ARG A 212 -2.86 -8.76 -9.33
CA ARG A 212 -2.84 -9.79 -8.31
C ARG A 212 -1.52 -9.74 -7.55
N PRO A 213 -1.44 -10.30 -6.35
CA PRO A 213 -0.21 -10.24 -5.56
C PRO A 213 1.03 -10.81 -6.25
N GLU A 214 0.88 -11.85 -7.07
CA GLU A 214 1.97 -12.41 -7.87
C GLU A 214 2.55 -11.43 -8.90
N HIS A 215 1.82 -10.39 -9.30
CA HIS A 215 2.31 -9.36 -10.21
C HIS A 215 3.28 -8.37 -9.54
N GLY A 216 3.35 -8.36 -8.21
CA GLY A 216 4.14 -7.39 -7.44
C GLY A 216 3.54 -5.98 -7.44
N HIS A 217 4.23 -5.04 -6.78
CA HIS A 217 3.70 -3.68 -6.55
C HIS A 217 3.91 -2.70 -7.70
N LYS A 218 4.90 -2.96 -8.58
CA LYS A 218 5.29 -2.02 -9.65
C LYS A 218 4.12 -1.64 -10.57
N PRO A 219 3.25 -2.58 -11.03
CA PRO A 219 2.11 -2.22 -11.87
C PRO A 219 1.14 -1.24 -11.19
N LEU A 220 0.84 -1.46 -9.91
CA LEU A 220 -0.01 -0.57 -9.11
C LEU A 220 0.59 0.83 -9.05
N LEU A 221 1.87 0.94 -8.69
CA LEU A 221 2.55 2.23 -8.62
C LEU A 221 2.61 2.94 -9.97
N MET A 222 2.77 2.21 -11.09
CA MET A 222 2.79 2.82 -12.42
C MET A 222 1.43 3.36 -12.85
N LEU A 223 0.34 2.67 -12.54
CA LEU A 223 -1.01 3.16 -12.84
C LEU A 223 -1.36 4.38 -11.98
N VAL A 224 -0.98 4.37 -10.71
CA VAL A 224 -1.10 5.53 -9.80
C VAL A 224 -0.24 6.70 -10.31
N TYR A 225 0.99 6.43 -10.73
CA TYR A 225 1.89 7.45 -11.29
C TYR A 225 1.33 8.06 -12.58
N LEU A 226 0.76 7.24 -13.46
CA LEU A 226 0.07 7.72 -14.66
C LEU A 226 -1.08 8.67 -14.31
N GLN A 227 -1.91 8.31 -13.33
CA GLN A 227 -3.01 9.15 -12.86
C GLN A 227 -2.51 10.48 -12.28
N GLN A 228 -1.48 10.46 -11.43
CA GLN A 228 -0.92 11.69 -10.84
C GLN A 228 -0.30 12.59 -11.91
N ARG A 229 0.51 12.03 -12.82
CA ARG A 229 1.09 12.80 -13.94
C ARG A 229 0.02 13.40 -14.84
N PHE A 230 -1.09 12.70 -15.02
CA PHE A 230 -2.20 13.20 -15.81
C PHE A 230 -2.87 14.39 -15.14
N ALA A 231 -3.13 14.31 -13.82
CA ALA A 231 -3.70 15.42 -13.06
C ALA A 231 -2.79 16.67 -13.05
N ASP A 232 -1.46 16.47 -12.99
CA ASP A 232 -0.48 17.56 -13.06
C ASP A 232 -0.45 18.24 -14.43
N ASP A 233 -0.42 17.44 -15.51
CA ASP A 233 -0.18 17.94 -16.87
C ASP A 233 -1.49 18.38 -17.57
N PHE A 234 -2.65 17.88 -17.13
CA PHE A 234 -3.97 18.17 -17.70
C PHE A 234 -4.95 18.67 -16.61
N SER A 235 -4.82 19.94 -16.24
CA SER A 235 -5.74 20.62 -15.30
C SER A 235 -7.18 20.69 -15.84
N ASN A 236 -8.19 20.40 -15.00
CA ASN A 236 -9.65 20.46 -15.24
C ASN A 236 -10.38 19.17 -15.70
N VAL A 237 -9.92 17.98 -15.28
CA VAL A 237 -10.67 16.74 -15.56
C VAL A 237 -11.47 16.32 -14.32
N GLU A 238 -12.80 16.18 -14.45
CA GLU A 238 -13.70 15.82 -13.34
C GLU A 238 -13.54 14.37 -12.85
N LYS A 239 -12.94 13.50 -13.68
CA LYS A 239 -12.81 12.06 -13.40
C LYS A 239 -11.36 11.62 -13.38
N PRO A 240 -10.98 10.68 -12.49
CA PRO A 240 -9.63 10.12 -12.51
C PRO A 240 -9.41 9.34 -13.80
N LEU A 241 -8.19 9.43 -14.35
CA LEU A 241 -7.81 8.72 -15.57
C LEU A 241 -7.85 7.19 -15.39
N VAL A 242 -7.47 6.72 -14.20
CA VAL A 242 -7.51 5.31 -13.82
C VAL A 242 -8.46 5.17 -12.64
N ALA A 243 -9.41 4.24 -12.75
CA ALA A 243 -10.26 3.83 -11.64
C ALA A 243 -9.83 2.45 -11.18
N PHE A 244 -9.91 2.21 -9.87
CA PHE A 244 -9.59 0.92 -9.26
C PHE A 244 -10.81 0.37 -8.52
N CYS A 245 -11.04 -0.93 -8.60
CA CYS A 245 -12.02 -1.63 -7.78
C CYS A 245 -11.52 -3.03 -7.42
N ASP A 246 -11.90 -3.50 -6.24
CA ASP A 246 -11.56 -4.86 -5.83
C ASP A 246 -12.56 -5.90 -6.35
N GLU A 247 -12.37 -7.17 -5.99
CA GLU A 247 -13.26 -8.25 -6.42
C GLU A 247 -14.68 -8.16 -5.83
N GLN A 248 -14.89 -7.37 -4.78
CA GLN A 248 -16.19 -7.09 -4.18
C GLN A 248 -16.91 -5.94 -4.91
N GLY A 249 -16.20 -5.20 -5.75
CA GLY A 249 -16.70 -4.02 -6.47
C GLY A 249 -16.55 -2.74 -5.66
N ASP A 250 -15.82 -2.76 -4.54
CA ASP A 250 -15.54 -1.57 -3.76
C ASP A 250 -14.46 -0.74 -4.47
N THR A 251 -14.72 0.55 -4.64
CA THR A 251 -13.83 1.47 -5.35
C THR A 251 -12.65 1.87 -4.47
N PHE A 252 -11.47 1.93 -5.06
CA PHE A 252 -10.27 2.43 -4.42
C PHE A 252 -9.86 3.78 -5.03
N ASP A 253 -9.86 4.83 -4.20
CA ASP A 253 -9.46 6.17 -4.58
C ASP A 253 -8.06 6.50 -4.05
N TYR A 254 -7.13 6.78 -4.96
CA TYR A 254 -5.79 7.24 -4.60
C TYR A 254 -5.77 8.75 -4.34
N GLU A 255 -5.47 9.15 -3.11
CA GLU A 255 -5.25 10.56 -2.73
C GLU A 255 -3.78 10.88 -2.44
N ARG A 256 -3.11 9.97 -1.75
CA ARG A 256 -1.71 10.08 -1.32
C ARG A 256 -1.14 8.68 -1.09
N PHE A 257 0.19 8.59 -0.92
CA PHE A 257 0.85 7.30 -0.69
C PHE A 257 0.24 6.47 0.46
N ASP A 258 -0.18 7.11 1.56
CA ASP A 258 -0.83 6.41 2.69
C ASP A 258 -2.11 5.68 2.29
N SER A 259 -2.83 6.14 1.26
CA SER A 259 -4.01 5.47 0.74
C SER A 259 -3.67 4.06 0.23
N LEU A 260 -2.43 3.78 -0.16
CA LEU A 260 -2.01 2.46 -0.64
C LEU A 260 -1.79 1.43 0.48
N LYS A 261 -1.71 1.84 1.76
CA LYS A 261 -1.40 0.94 2.88
C LYS A 261 -2.32 -0.30 2.95
N PRO A 262 -3.65 -0.17 2.86
CA PRO A 262 -4.54 -1.34 2.86
C PRO A 262 -4.25 -2.31 1.72
N LEU A 263 -3.88 -1.81 0.53
CA LEU A 263 -3.54 -2.65 -0.62
C LEU A 263 -2.17 -3.32 -0.47
N ILE A 264 -1.18 -2.60 0.05
CA ILE A 264 0.16 -3.14 0.35
C ILE A 264 0.03 -4.33 1.32
N GLU A 265 -0.76 -4.17 2.37
CA GLU A 265 -0.99 -5.20 3.38
C GLU A 265 -1.79 -6.38 2.82
N ARG A 266 -2.90 -6.10 2.10
CA ARG A 266 -3.74 -7.12 1.47
C ARG A 266 -2.96 -7.98 0.47
N PHE A 267 -2.06 -7.36 -0.29
CA PHE A 267 -1.26 -8.04 -1.31
C PHE A 267 0.06 -8.61 -0.76
N GLY A 268 0.35 -8.40 0.53
CA GLY A 268 1.56 -8.92 1.15
C GLY A 268 2.84 -8.28 0.61
N PHE A 269 2.77 -7.06 0.09
CA PHE A 269 3.94 -6.35 -0.44
C PHE A 269 4.81 -5.80 0.69
N SER A 270 6.13 -5.75 0.45
CA SER A 270 7.06 -5.08 1.36
C SER A 270 6.81 -3.58 1.33
N TYR A 271 6.40 -2.99 2.45
CA TYR A 271 6.14 -1.55 2.53
C TYR A 271 7.38 -0.73 2.16
N ASP A 272 8.57 -1.16 2.61
CA ASP A 272 9.83 -0.46 2.34
C ASP A 272 10.18 -0.47 0.84
N GLU A 273 9.95 -1.58 0.14
CA GLU A 273 10.20 -1.68 -1.31
C GLU A 273 9.21 -0.83 -2.10
N VAL A 274 7.92 -0.91 -1.74
CA VAL A 274 6.86 -0.12 -2.37
C VAL A 274 7.13 1.37 -2.17
N ARG A 275 7.51 1.77 -0.95
CA ARG A 275 7.83 3.16 -0.63
C ARG A 275 9.05 3.64 -1.39
N ALA A 276 10.14 2.88 -1.44
CA ALA A 276 11.35 3.27 -2.16
C ALA A 276 11.06 3.51 -3.65
N ASP A 277 10.24 2.66 -4.28
CA ASP A 277 9.83 2.85 -5.67
C ASP A 277 8.87 4.05 -5.83
N ALA A 278 7.96 4.26 -4.88
CA ALA A 278 7.09 5.42 -4.85
C ALA A 278 7.86 6.75 -4.70
N GLU A 279 8.94 6.77 -3.90
CA GLU A 279 9.85 7.92 -3.77
C GLU A 279 10.55 8.23 -5.10
N ARG A 280 11.07 7.20 -5.79
CA ARG A 280 11.70 7.36 -7.12
C ARG A 280 10.74 7.91 -8.16
N LEU A 281 9.46 7.54 -8.08
CA LEU A 281 8.40 8.07 -8.95
C LEU A 281 7.91 9.46 -8.53
N GLY A 282 8.27 9.94 -7.32
CA GLY A 282 7.78 11.20 -6.76
C GLY A 282 6.34 11.15 -6.26
N LEU A 283 5.83 9.95 -5.94
CA LEU A 283 4.50 9.73 -5.36
C LEU A 283 4.47 10.03 -3.84
N VAL A 284 5.63 9.99 -3.20
CA VAL A 284 5.82 10.31 -1.79
C VAL A 284 7.12 11.08 -1.61
N SER A 285 7.15 11.97 -0.62
CA SER A 285 8.37 12.70 -0.27
C SER A 285 9.47 11.74 0.19
N GLU A 286 10.69 12.05 -0.24
CA GLU A 286 11.91 11.37 0.21
C GLU A 286 12.00 11.41 1.74
N LEU A 287 12.20 10.24 2.36
CA LEU A 287 12.57 10.18 3.77
C LEU A 287 13.96 10.76 3.96
N ILE A 288 14.07 11.85 4.72
CA ILE A 288 15.37 12.30 5.24
C ILE A 288 15.83 11.24 6.25
N ARG A 289 16.69 10.32 5.80
CA ARG A 289 17.30 9.31 6.64
C ARG A 289 18.43 9.94 7.44
N LEU A 290 18.09 10.53 8.59
CA LEU A 290 19.04 11.18 9.49
C LEU A 290 20.20 10.24 9.91
N ALA A 291 20.00 8.92 9.89
CA ALA A 291 21.01 7.91 10.21
C ALA A 291 22.03 7.65 9.08
N GLU A 292 21.75 8.10 7.85
CA GLU A 292 22.66 7.99 6.69
C GLU A 292 23.38 9.32 6.39
N ILE A 293 23.08 10.37 7.18
CA ILE A 293 23.89 11.58 7.20
C ILE A 293 25.12 11.26 8.03
N ASP A 294 26.25 10.98 7.37
CA ASP A 294 27.57 11.05 7.99
C ASP A 294 27.78 12.50 8.47
N ALA A 295 27.41 12.76 9.72
CA ALA A 295 27.81 13.98 10.39
C ALA A 295 29.32 13.87 10.65
N GLU A 296 30.14 14.46 9.78
CA GLU A 296 31.59 14.59 10.00
C GLU A 296 31.93 15.44 11.25
N GLN A 297 30.93 16.04 11.91
CA GLN A 297 31.09 16.75 13.18
C GLN A 297 30.02 16.35 14.19
N GLU A 298 30.47 15.83 15.34
CA GLU A 298 29.75 15.94 16.60
C GLU A 298 29.54 17.44 16.88
N ASP A 299 28.39 17.98 16.49
CA ASP A 299 27.98 19.30 16.96
C ASP A 299 27.73 19.20 18.47
N HIS A 300 28.68 19.75 19.22
CA HIS A 300 28.61 19.96 20.66
C HIS A 300 27.38 20.81 21.01
N PHE A 301 26.29 20.16 21.41
CA PHE A 301 25.24 20.78 22.22
C PHE A 301 25.14 20.03 23.55
N PHE A 302 26.05 20.40 24.45
CA PHE A 302 25.86 20.32 25.90
C PHE A 302 25.47 21.71 26.42
#